data_AF-E4TWK7-F1
#
_entry.id   AF-E4TWK7-F1
#
_cell.length_a   1.000
_cell.length_b   1.000
_cell.length_c   1.000
_cell.angle_alpha   90.00
_cell.angle_beta   90.00
_cell.angle_gamma   90.00
#
_symmetry.space_group_name_H-M   'P 1'
#
loop_
_entity.id
_entity.type
_entity.pdbx_description
1 polymer ?
#
loop_
_entity_poly.entity_id
_entity_poly.type
_entity_poly.pdbx_seq_one_letter_code
_entity_poly.pdbx_strand_id
1 'polypeptide(L)'
;MTQEELDALMNGDIDLEGGYEEEAEVNETPAASDEPAGDDPYNELDPDKYRVSAMHSWPPPPPTDDNKMVHQLDDVTKESEQKATEIFDLIEGISNDLGKGEKDVKALQAIIQSNLELFTTLSAKFPHIEAFKTQLSENEKAAHGLKDVLDMLQNGGDTIMNIMDIMQYQDIHRQKIERVINVMRALSTYMNHLFAGKIDDSKRVSSAVHLPGDNTTEDVVSSEDIEALLASFGQK
;
A
#
# COMPACT_ATOMS: atom_id res chain seq x y z
N MET A 1 -20.45 6.36 1.20
CA MET A 1 -20.83 7.08 2.42
C MET A 1 -21.18 8.49 2.02
N THR A 2 -22.42 8.88 2.23
CA THR A 2 -22.88 10.25 1.96
C THR A 2 -22.55 11.13 3.16
N GLN A 3 -22.37 12.44 2.94
CA GLN A 3 -21.97 13.39 3.99
C GLN A 3 -22.93 13.44 5.19
N GLU A 4 -24.16 12.98 5.02
CA GLU A 4 -25.17 12.88 6.06
C GLU A 4 -24.86 11.77 7.10
N GLU A 5 -24.18 10.69 6.68
CA GLU A 5 -23.76 9.60 7.58
C GLU A 5 -22.54 9.99 8.44
N LEU A 6 -21.71 10.92 7.95
CA LEU A 6 -20.53 11.43 8.66
C LEU A 6 -20.91 12.49 9.71
N ASP A 7 -21.92 13.32 9.45
CA ASP A 7 -22.40 14.33 10.41
C ASP A 7 -23.18 13.71 11.57
N ALA A 8 -23.88 12.59 11.35
CA ALA A 8 -24.55 11.85 12.42
C ALA A 8 -23.57 11.22 13.42
N LEU A 9 -22.37 10.84 12.94
CA LEU A 9 -21.33 10.24 13.79
C LEU A 9 -20.55 11.30 14.60
N MET A 10 -20.51 12.56 14.15
CA MET A 10 -19.84 13.65 14.87
C MET A 10 -20.72 14.40 15.87
N ASN A 11 -22.05 14.37 15.73
CA ASN A 11 -22.98 15.11 16.61
C ASN A 11 -23.76 14.23 17.61
N GLY A 12 -23.49 12.93 17.67
CA GLY A 12 -24.15 11.99 18.59
C GLY A 12 -23.38 11.86 19.91
N ASP A 13 -23.88 12.54 20.94
CA ASP A 13 -23.53 12.40 22.36
C ASP A 13 -23.63 10.92 22.80
N ILE A 14 -22.48 10.21 22.84
CA ILE A 14 -22.39 8.86 23.41
C ILE A 14 -22.02 9.00 24.88
N ASP A 15 -23.08 9.01 25.67
CA ASP A 15 -23.08 8.96 27.13
C ASP A 15 -22.41 7.65 27.61
N LEU A 16 -21.23 7.80 28.22
CA LEU A 16 -20.40 6.71 28.75
C LEU A 16 -20.72 6.51 30.24
N GLU A 17 -21.93 6.04 30.55
CA GLU A 17 -22.25 5.59 31.91
C GLU A 17 -23.32 4.49 31.89
N GLY A 18 -22.94 3.25 32.24
CA GLY A 18 -23.89 2.22 32.69
C GLY A 18 -23.71 0.82 32.12
N GLY A 19 -23.15 -0.08 32.95
CA GLY A 19 -23.61 -1.47 33.05
C GLY A 19 -22.83 -2.53 32.27
N TYR A 20 -21.83 -3.11 32.92
CA TYR A 20 -21.40 -4.49 32.63
C TYR A 20 -21.68 -5.32 33.88
N GLU A 21 -22.77 -6.09 33.84
CA GLU A 21 -23.02 -7.20 34.76
C GLU A 21 -22.35 -8.48 34.24
N GLU A 22 -21.89 -9.26 35.22
CA GLU A 22 -21.26 -10.58 35.15
C GLU A 22 -22.02 -11.62 34.31
N GLU A 23 -21.27 -12.47 33.59
CA GLU A 23 -21.40 -13.92 33.78
C GLU A 23 -20.01 -14.58 33.75
N ALA A 24 -19.79 -15.41 34.76
CA ALA A 24 -18.58 -16.17 35.00
C ALA A 24 -18.71 -17.59 34.43
N GLU A 25 -17.64 -18.12 33.82
CA GLU A 25 -17.28 -19.53 33.93
C GLU A 25 -15.75 -19.68 34.06
N VAL A 26 -15.36 -20.72 34.80
CA VAL A 26 -14.15 -20.81 35.64
C VAL A 26 -13.15 -21.83 35.06
N ASN A 27 -11.87 -21.65 35.42
CA ASN A 27 -10.73 -22.60 35.39
C ASN A 27 -10.09 -22.89 34.01
N GLU A 28 -8.76 -22.95 33.83
CA GLU A 28 -7.68 -23.44 34.71
C GLU A 28 -6.37 -22.64 34.51
N THR A 29 -5.62 -22.44 35.59
CA THR A 29 -4.19 -22.08 35.57
C THR A 29 -3.32 -23.19 34.97
N PRO A 30 -2.31 -22.87 34.15
CA PRO A 30 -1.07 -23.62 34.15
C PRO A 30 0.08 -22.77 34.70
N ALA A 31 0.60 -23.29 35.80
CA ALA A 31 1.96 -23.21 36.33
C ALA A 31 2.95 -22.25 35.65
N ALA A 32 3.51 -21.38 36.49
CA ALA A 32 4.87 -20.88 36.31
C ALA A 32 5.84 -22.06 36.12
N SER A 33 6.41 -22.17 34.93
CA SER A 33 7.64 -22.91 34.72
C SER A 33 8.80 -21.91 34.81
N ASP A 34 9.36 -21.80 36.01
CA ASP A 34 10.77 -21.46 36.18
C ASP A 34 11.59 -22.51 35.44
N GLU A 35 12.23 -22.13 34.34
CA GLU A 35 13.41 -22.81 33.84
C GLU A 35 14.47 -21.78 33.43
N PRO A 36 15.75 -22.10 33.66
CA PRO A 36 16.78 -21.11 33.92
C PRO A 36 17.16 -20.35 32.64
N ALA A 37 17.51 -19.08 32.81
CA ALA A 37 18.19 -18.29 31.80
C ALA A 37 19.54 -18.95 31.47
N GLY A 38 19.52 -19.84 30.49
CA GLY A 38 20.71 -20.35 29.81
C GLY A 38 21.25 -19.24 28.92
N ASP A 39 22.44 -18.78 29.28
CA ASP A 39 23.27 -17.86 28.51
C ASP A 39 23.78 -18.59 27.26
N ASP A 40 23.04 -18.48 26.15
CA ASP A 40 23.41 -19.04 24.85
C ASP A 40 23.59 -17.88 23.85
N PRO A 41 24.81 -17.62 23.35
CA PRO A 41 25.14 -16.36 22.68
C PRO A 41 24.64 -16.23 21.22
N TYR A 42 23.84 -17.17 20.72
CA TYR A 42 23.31 -17.11 19.35
C TYR A 42 21.89 -17.67 19.27
N ASN A 43 20.92 -16.98 19.87
CA ASN A 43 19.53 -17.20 19.51
C ASN A 43 19.30 -16.53 18.14
N GLU A 44 19.04 -17.32 17.09
CA GLU A 44 18.61 -16.80 15.78
C GLU A 44 17.30 -16.02 15.97
N LEU A 45 17.41 -14.70 16.07
CA LEU A 45 16.25 -13.83 16.17
C LEU A 45 15.58 -13.75 14.80
N ASP A 46 14.41 -14.39 14.70
CA ASP A 46 13.49 -14.31 13.56
C ASP A 46 13.20 -12.83 13.24
N PRO A 47 13.68 -12.28 12.10
CA PRO A 47 13.57 -10.86 11.76
C PRO A 47 12.12 -10.36 11.74
N ASP A 48 11.18 -11.25 11.42
CA ASP A 48 9.76 -10.93 11.24
C ASP A 48 9.01 -10.73 12.57
N LYS A 49 9.63 -11.07 13.72
CA LYS A 49 9.02 -10.97 15.05
C LYS A 49 9.64 -9.92 15.96
N TYR A 50 10.51 -9.05 15.43
CA TYR A 50 11.18 -8.04 16.25
C TYR A 50 10.18 -7.04 16.84
N ARG A 51 10.02 -7.07 18.18
CA ARG A 51 9.30 -6.05 18.96
C ARG A 51 10.29 -5.28 19.81
N VAL A 52 10.17 -3.95 19.82
CA VAL A 52 11.01 -3.07 20.65
C VAL A 52 10.65 -3.30 22.12
N SER A 53 11.35 -4.23 22.77
CA SER A 53 11.30 -4.45 24.22
C SER A 53 12.61 -3.98 24.82
N ALA A 54 12.53 -3.22 25.91
CA ALA A 54 13.71 -2.76 26.66
C ALA A 54 14.56 -3.91 27.25
N MET A 55 14.04 -5.15 27.23
CA MET A 55 14.71 -6.37 27.69
C MET A 55 15.41 -7.16 26.58
N HIS A 56 15.30 -6.77 25.29
CA HIS A 56 16.02 -7.45 24.21
C HIS A 56 17.44 -6.90 24.02
N SER A 57 18.39 -7.81 23.78
CA SER A 57 19.81 -7.51 23.61
C SER A 57 20.05 -6.61 22.39
N TRP A 58 20.82 -5.55 22.63
CA TRP A 58 21.30 -4.60 21.63
C TRP A 58 22.59 -5.12 20.99
N PRO A 59 22.86 -4.91 19.70
CA PRO A 59 22.14 -4.09 18.73
C PRO A 59 20.93 -4.79 18.06
N PRO A 60 19.95 -4.04 17.53
CA PRO A 60 18.90 -4.63 16.73
C PRO A 60 19.50 -5.39 15.53
N PRO A 61 18.86 -6.50 15.10
CA PRO A 61 19.32 -7.24 13.94
C PRO A 61 19.41 -6.30 12.72
N PRO A 62 20.38 -6.50 11.83
CA PRO A 62 20.54 -5.66 10.65
C PRO A 62 19.25 -5.69 9.82
N PRO A 63 18.81 -4.54 9.25
CA PRO A 63 17.58 -4.49 8.48
C PRO A 63 17.64 -5.49 7.31
N THR A 64 16.72 -6.44 7.30
CA THR A 64 16.40 -7.30 6.16
C THR A 64 15.89 -6.45 4.99
N ASP A 65 15.94 -6.94 3.75
CA ASP A 65 15.46 -6.18 2.59
C ASP A 65 13.98 -5.77 2.74
N ASP A 66 13.18 -6.61 3.41
CA ASP A 66 11.79 -6.31 3.76
C ASP A 66 11.62 -5.14 4.74
N ASN A 67 12.66 -4.79 5.52
CA ASN A 67 12.64 -3.66 6.45
C ASN A 67 13.33 -2.42 5.86
N LYS A 68 13.83 -2.49 4.63
CA LYS A 68 14.42 -1.34 3.93
C LYS A 68 13.35 -0.61 3.14
N MET A 69 12.82 0.46 3.74
CA MET A 69 11.82 1.35 3.11
C MET A 69 12.19 1.79 1.69
N VAL A 70 13.49 1.99 1.40
CA VAL A 70 13.95 2.37 0.05
C VAL A 70 13.77 1.23 -0.98
N HIS A 71 13.97 -0.02 -0.58
CA HIS A 71 13.78 -1.20 -1.44
C HIS A 71 12.29 -1.42 -1.70
N GLN A 72 11.46 -1.34 -0.64
CA GLN A 72 10.00 -1.42 -0.76
C GLN A 72 9.43 -0.38 -1.72
N LEU A 73 9.89 0.88 -1.64
CA LEU A 73 9.44 1.94 -2.56
C LEU A 73 9.86 1.66 -4.01
N ASP A 74 11.03 1.05 -4.23
CA ASP A 74 11.51 0.66 -5.56
C ASP A 74 10.68 -0.50 -6.13
N ASP A 75 10.39 -1.51 -5.30
CA ASP A 75 9.54 -2.65 -5.67
C ASP A 75 8.12 -2.21 -6.03
N VAL A 76 7.50 -1.35 -5.19
CA VAL A 76 6.18 -0.78 -5.45
C VAL A 76 6.17 0.01 -6.77
N THR A 77 7.27 0.72 -7.07
CA THR A 77 7.38 1.49 -8.31
C THR A 77 7.41 0.57 -9.52
N LYS A 78 8.20 -0.51 -9.47
CA LYS A 78 8.35 -1.49 -10.55
C LYS A 78 7.07 -2.31 -10.77
N GLU A 79 6.43 -2.77 -9.70
CA GLU A 79 5.16 -3.50 -9.78
C GLU A 79 4.05 -2.60 -10.33
N SER A 80 4.00 -1.33 -9.88
CA SER A 80 3.03 -0.36 -10.37
C SER A 80 3.19 -0.11 -11.88
N GLU A 81 4.42 -0.04 -12.41
CA GLU A 81 4.68 0.12 -13.85
C GLU A 81 4.21 -1.10 -14.67
N GLN A 82 4.46 -2.32 -14.18
CA GLN A 82 3.95 -3.52 -14.85
C GLN A 82 2.42 -3.55 -14.87
N LYS A 83 1.79 -3.24 -13.74
CA LYS A 83 0.33 -3.16 -13.66
C LYS A 83 -0.26 -2.02 -14.47
N ALA A 84 0.44 -0.89 -14.59
CA ALA A 84 0.08 0.17 -15.53
C ALA A 84 -0.03 -0.39 -16.95
N THR A 85 1.02 -1.09 -17.38
CA THR A 85 1.12 -1.59 -18.75
C THR A 85 0.00 -2.59 -19.04
N GLU A 86 -0.27 -3.51 -18.11
CA GLU A 86 -1.41 -4.43 -18.22
C GLU A 86 -2.76 -3.69 -18.33
N ILE A 87 -2.98 -2.65 -17.53
CA ILE A 87 -4.21 -1.85 -17.58
C ILE A 87 -4.34 -1.13 -18.94
N PHE A 88 -3.24 -0.59 -19.47
CA PHE A 88 -3.23 0.05 -20.79
C PHE A 88 -3.64 -0.92 -21.90
N ASP A 89 -3.07 -2.12 -21.91
CA ASP A 89 -3.41 -3.15 -22.91
C ASP A 89 -4.89 -3.54 -22.83
N LEU A 90 -5.44 -3.68 -21.62
CA LEU A 90 -6.86 -3.96 -21.41
C LEU A 90 -7.76 -2.82 -21.89
N ILE A 91 -7.38 -1.57 -21.60
CA ILE A 91 -8.11 -0.38 -22.05
C ILE A 91 -8.10 -0.28 -23.57
N GLU A 92 -6.96 -0.55 -24.22
CA GLU A 92 -6.87 -0.56 -25.68
C GLU A 92 -7.77 -1.65 -26.28
N GLY A 93 -7.78 -2.84 -25.68
CA GLY A 93 -8.71 -3.92 -26.05
C GLY A 93 -10.18 -3.48 -25.98
N ILE A 94 -10.59 -2.90 -24.86
CA ILE A 94 -11.96 -2.39 -24.65
C ILE A 94 -12.29 -1.27 -25.64
N SER A 95 -11.36 -0.35 -25.89
CA SER A 95 -11.54 0.74 -26.87
C SER A 95 -11.82 0.20 -28.28
N ASN A 96 -11.04 -0.81 -28.70
CA ASN A 96 -11.22 -1.46 -29.98
C ASN A 96 -12.57 -2.21 -30.07
N ASP A 97 -12.96 -2.90 -29.00
CA ASP A 97 -14.24 -3.61 -28.93
C ASP A 97 -15.44 -2.65 -28.96
N LEU A 98 -15.37 -1.52 -28.24
CA LEU A 98 -16.37 -0.45 -28.29
C LEU A 98 -16.48 0.13 -29.70
N GLY A 99 -15.35 0.44 -30.34
CA GLY A 99 -15.33 0.97 -31.70
C GLY A 99 -15.85 -0.03 -32.74
N LYS A 100 -15.65 -1.33 -32.54
CA LYS A 100 -16.27 -2.39 -33.36
C LYS A 100 -17.77 -2.46 -33.12
N GLY A 101 -18.20 -2.46 -31.86
CA GLY A 101 -19.62 -2.43 -31.48
C GLY A 101 -20.36 -1.24 -32.09
N GLU A 102 -19.73 -0.06 -32.12
CA GLU A 102 -20.32 1.14 -32.72
C GLU A 102 -20.56 0.95 -34.23
N LYS A 103 -19.61 0.33 -34.94
CA LYS A 103 -19.77 0.02 -36.37
C LYS A 103 -20.87 -1.00 -36.63
N ASP A 104 -20.94 -2.04 -35.81
CA ASP A 104 -21.96 -3.09 -35.93
C ASP A 104 -23.37 -2.51 -35.66
N VAL A 105 -23.52 -1.67 -34.64
CA VAL A 105 -24.77 -0.96 -34.33
C VAL A 105 -25.18 -0.02 -35.48
N LYS A 106 -24.24 0.73 -36.07
CA LYS A 106 -24.52 1.58 -37.25
C LYS A 106 -24.98 0.77 -38.47
N ALA A 107 -24.39 -0.40 -38.69
CA ALA A 107 -24.83 -1.29 -39.77
C ALA A 107 -26.26 -1.81 -39.55
N LEU A 108 -26.59 -2.21 -38.31
CA LEU A 108 -27.95 -2.62 -37.94
C LEU A 108 -28.95 -1.47 -38.08
N GLN A 109 -28.55 -0.26 -37.69
CA GLN A 109 -29.40 0.93 -37.81
C GLN A 109 -29.78 1.20 -39.28
N ALA A 110 -28.86 1.04 -40.22
CA ALA A 110 -29.15 1.17 -41.65
C ALA A 110 -30.17 0.13 -42.14
N ILE A 111 -30.10 -1.11 -41.65
CA ILE A 111 -31.06 -2.17 -41.97
C ILE A 111 -32.44 -1.84 -41.41
N ILE A 112 -32.52 -1.42 -40.14
CA ILE A 112 -33.80 -1.04 -39.53
C ILE A 112 -34.41 0.17 -40.23
N GLN A 113 -33.60 1.15 -40.64
CA GLN A 113 -34.07 2.31 -41.40
C GLN A 113 -34.69 1.91 -42.75
N SER A 114 -34.03 1.00 -43.49
CA SER A 114 -34.59 0.41 -44.71
C SER A 114 -35.91 -0.34 -44.45
N ASN A 115 -35.97 -1.12 -43.36
CA ASN A 115 -37.20 -1.81 -42.97
C ASN A 115 -38.33 -0.82 -42.63
N LEU A 116 -38.04 0.29 -41.95
CA LEU A 116 -39.02 1.33 -41.65
C LEU A 116 -39.60 1.93 -42.93
N GLU A 117 -38.77 2.27 -43.91
CA GLU A 117 -39.24 2.79 -45.21
C GLU A 117 -40.11 1.78 -45.96
N LEU A 118 -39.72 0.50 -45.93
CA LEU A 118 -40.42 -0.60 -46.58
C LEU A 118 -41.80 -0.84 -45.94
N PHE A 119 -41.86 -0.93 -44.61
CA PHE A 119 -43.12 -1.10 -43.88
C PHE A 119 -44.00 0.15 -43.96
N THR A 120 -43.44 1.35 -44.00
CA THR A 120 -44.21 2.59 -44.22
C THR A 120 -44.92 2.55 -45.57
N THR A 121 -44.21 2.11 -46.61
CA THR A 121 -44.76 1.97 -47.95
C THR A 121 -45.83 0.87 -48.01
N LEU A 122 -45.58 -0.28 -47.38
CA LEU A 122 -46.53 -1.40 -47.33
C LEU A 122 -47.80 -1.05 -46.54
N SER A 123 -47.68 -0.39 -45.38
CA SER A 123 -48.83 0.06 -44.60
C SER A 123 -49.68 1.08 -45.35
N ALA A 124 -49.07 1.94 -46.17
CA ALA A 124 -49.80 2.88 -47.02
C ALA A 124 -50.53 2.18 -48.18
N LYS A 125 -49.92 1.17 -48.81
CA LYS A 125 -50.51 0.42 -49.93
C LYS A 125 -51.56 -0.61 -49.49
N PHE A 126 -51.40 -1.19 -48.31
CA PHE A 126 -52.28 -2.24 -47.77
C PHE A 126 -52.79 -1.86 -46.37
N PRO A 127 -53.68 -0.86 -46.25
CA PRO A 127 -54.11 -0.32 -44.95
C PRO A 127 -54.93 -1.30 -44.09
N HIS A 128 -55.43 -2.38 -44.69
CA HIS A 128 -56.22 -3.42 -44.02
C HIS A 128 -55.37 -4.53 -43.39
N ILE A 129 -54.05 -4.54 -43.61
CA ILE A 129 -53.15 -5.53 -43.01
C ILE A 129 -52.56 -4.95 -41.73
N GLU A 130 -53.10 -5.37 -40.59
CA GLU A 130 -52.69 -4.89 -39.26
C GLU A 130 -51.24 -5.28 -38.92
N ALA A 131 -50.79 -6.45 -39.38
CA ALA A 131 -49.43 -6.95 -39.15
C ALA A 131 -48.33 -5.96 -39.61
N PHE A 132 -48.55 -5.21 -40.69
CA PHE A 132 -47.57 -4.22 -41.15
C PHE A 132 -47.48 -3.01 -40.20
N LYS A 133 -48.59 -2.60 -39.59
CA LYS A 133 -48.59 -1.52 -38.59
C LYS A 133 -47.88 -1.97 -37.32
N THR A 134 -48.13 -3.21 -36.88
CA THR A 134 -47.45 -3.79 -35.72
C THR A 134 -45.94 -3.87 -35.95
N GLN A 135 -45.50 -4.41 -37.08
CA GLN A 135 -44.08 -4.55 -37.39
C GLN A 135 -43.38 -3.20 -37.56
N LEU A 136 -44.09 -2.19 -38.10
CA LEU A 136 -43.57 -0.82 -38.18
C LEU A 136 -43.31 -0.25 -36.79
N SER A 137 -44.26 -0.39 -35.86
CA SER A 137 -44.08 0.07 -34.47
C SER A 137 -42.96 -0.69 -33.74
N GLU A 138 -42.80 -1.99 -33.99
CA GLU A 138 -41.67 -2.75 -33.44
C GLU A 138 -40.32 -2.28 -33.99
N ASN A 139 -40.24 -2.00 -35.29
CA ASN A 139 -39.02 -1.46 -35.90
C ASN A 139 -38.68 -0.06 -35.39
N GLU A 140 -39.68 0.79 -35.12
CA GLU A 140 -39.45 2.11 -34.49
C GLU A 140 -38.87 1.97 -33.09
N LYS A 141 -39.40 1.03 -32.29
CA LYS A 141 -38.84 0.70 -30.96
C LYS A 141 -37.43 0.17 -31.06
N ALA A 142 -37.16 -0.72 -32.02
CA ALA A 142 -35.82 -1.27 -32.24
C ALA A 142 -34.82 -0.19 -32.71
N ALA A 143 -35.27 0.77 -33.53
CA ALA A 143 -34.45 1.92 -33.93
C ALA A 143 -34.08 2.80 -32.73
N HIS A 144 -35.02 3.05 -31.82
CA HIS A 144 -34.74 3.77 -30.57
C HIS A 144 -33.74 3.00 -29.70
N GLY A 145 -33.97 1.70 -29.50
CA GLY A 145 -33.07 0.87 -28.70
C GLY A 145 -31.65 0.82 -29.26
N LEU A 146 -31.47 0.75 -30.58
CA LEU A 146 -30.14 0.84 -31.20
C LEU A 146 -29.48 2.20 -30.97
N LYS A 147 -30.26 3.29 -30.96
CA LYS A 147 -29.74 4.63 -30.66
C LYS A 147 -29.24 4.73 -29.22
N ASP A 148 -30.01 4.20 -28.27
CA ASP A 148 -29.60 4.18 -26.86
C ASP A 148 -28.31 3.36 -26.65
N VAL A 149 -28.19 2.22 -27.34
CA VAL A 149 -26.96 1.40 -27.32
C VAL A 149 -25.80 2.15 -27.96
N LEU A 150 -26.02 2.86 -29.08
CA LEU A 150 -24.99 3.67 -29.72
C LEU A 150 -24.47 4.76 -28.78
N ASP A 151 -25.38 5.47 -28.12
CA ASP A 151 -25.04 6.53 -27.16
C ASP A 151 -24.27 5.94 -25.96
N MET A 152 -24.65 4.75 -25.47
CA MET A 152 -23.91 4.04 -24.42
C MET A 152 -22.49 3.67 -24.86
N LEU A 153 -22.30 3.17 -26.08
CA LEU A 153 -20.98 2.82 -26.61
C LEU A 153 -20.09 4.06 -26.76
N GLN A 154 -20.64 5.19 -27.22
CA GLN A 154 -19.92 6.45 -27.35
C GLN A 154 -19.52 7.01 -25.98
N ASN A 155 -20.43 7.02 -25.01
CA ASN A 155 -20.11 7.41 -23.63
C ASN A 155 -19.05 6.48 -23.01
N GLY A 156 -19.07 5.19 -23.33
CA GLY A 156 -18.02 4.24 -22.96
C GLY A 156 -16.66 4.63 -23.55
N GLY A 157 -16.62 5.00 -24.83
CA GLY A 157 -15.42 5.50 -25.50
C GLY A 157 -14.86 6.77 -24.87
N ASP A 158 -15.73 7.73 -24.54
CA ASP A 158 -15.34 8.96 -23.84
C ASP A 158 -14.78 8.67 -22.44
N THR A 159 -15.38 7.72 -21.73
CA THR A 159 -14.88 7.28 -20.41
C THR A 159 -13.48 6.65 -20.53
N ILE A 160 -13.24 5.86 -21.58
CA ILE A 160 -11.92 5.27 -21.86
C ILE A 160 -10.88 6.37 -22.13
N MET A 161 -11.21 7.41 -22.90
CA MET A 161 -10.32 8.55 -23.08
C MET A 161 -9.99 9.24 -21.75
N ASN A 162 -10.98 9.47 -20.89
CA ASN A 162 -10.76 10.06 -19.57
C ASN A 162 -9.85 9.20 -18.69
N ILE A 163 -10.00 7.87 -18.72
CA ILE A 163 -9.12 6.95 -17.98
C ILE A 163 -7.69 7.04 -18.53
N MET A 164 -7.53 7.12 -19.85
CA MET A 164 -6.22 7.26 -20.48
C MET A 164 -5.50 8.54 -20.03
N ASP A 165 -6.23 9.64 -19.86
CA ASP A 165 -5.69 10.88 -19.30
C ASP A 165 -5.27 10.74 -17.83
N ILE A 166 -6.04 10.02 -17.02
CA ILE A 166 -5.69 9.74 -15.62
C ILE A 166 -4.47 8.83 -15.53
N MET A 167 -4.32 7.83 -16.42
CA MET A 167 -3.15 6.95 -16.41
C MET A 167 -1.85 7.70 -16.70
N GLN A 168 -1.89 8.80 -17.46
CA GLN A 168 -0.70 9.66 -17.60
C GLN A 168 -0.24 10.24 -16.24
N TYR A 169 -1.15 10.43 -15.29
CA TYR A 169 -0.82 10.86 -13.93
C TYR A 169 -0.08 9.78 -13.12
N GLN A 170 -0.09 8.52 -13.56
CA GLN A 170 0.69 7.45 -12.92
C GLN A 170 2.20 7.66 -13.08
N ASP A 171 2.66 8.16 -14.24
CA ASP A 171 4.09 8.46 -14.43
C ASP A 171 4.55 9.58 -13.47
N ILE A 172 3.67 10.53 -13.13
CA ILE A 172 3.95 11.56 -12.13
C ILE A 172 4.14 10.94 -10.74
N HIS A 173 3.39 9.91 -10.37
CA HIS A 173 3.58 9.20 -9.10
C HIS A 173 4.92 8.46 -9.05
N ARG A 174 5.29 7.79 -10.14
CA ARG A 174 6.62 7.16 -10.30
C ARG A 174 7.74 8.16 -10.04
N GLN A 175 7.70 9.32 -10.71
CA GLN A 175 8.70 10.39 -10.52
C GLN A 175 8.74 10.94 -9.09
N LYS A 176 7.58 11.08 -8.43
CA LYS A 176 7.53 11.51 -7.02
C LYS A 176 8.19 10.49 -6.09
N ILE A 177 7.96 9.19 -6.30
CA ILE A 177 8.60 8.12 -5.53
C ILE A 177 10.11 8.11 -5.77
N GLU A 178 10.56 8.20 -7.02
CA GLU A 178 11.99 8.31 -7.36
C GLU A 178 12.68 9.47 -6.65
N ARG A 179 12.01 10.64 -6.59
CA ARG A 179 12.52 11.81 -5.87
C ARG A 179 12.64 11.53 -4.37
N VAL A 180 11.64 10.90 -3.75
CA VAL A 180 11.67 10.52 -2.33
C VAL A 180 12.79 9.53 -2.05
N ILE A 181 12.94 8.51 -2.89
CA ILE A 181 14.01 7.51 -2.80
C ILE A 181 15.39 8.19 -2.83
N ASN A 182 15.61 9.12 -3.75
CA ASN A 182 16.89 9.85 -3.84
C ASN A 182 17.17 10.70 -2.61
N VAL A 183 16.15 11.38 -2.07
CA VAL A 183 16.28 12.15 -0.82
C VAL A 183 16.60 11.23 0.36
N MET A 184 15.95 10.07 0.46
CA MET A 184 16.20 9.08 1.52
C MET A 184 17.62 8.50 1.44
N ARG A 185 18.11 8.18 0.23
CA ARG A 185 19.50 7.74 0.01
C ARG A 185 20.51 8.82 0.40
N ALA A 186 20.23 10.08 0.09
CA ALA A 186 21.07 11.21 0.49
C ALA A 186 21.06 11.43 2.01
N LEU A 187 19.90 11.31 2.68
CA LEU A 187 19.77 11.39 4.14
C LEU A 187 20.56 10.30 4.85
N SER A 188 20.47 9.06 4.39
CA SER A 188 21.27 7.94 4.93
C SER A 188 22.77 8.21 4.78
N THR A 189 23.19 8.68 3.60
CA THR A 189 24.58 9.06 3.34
C THR A 189 25.03 10.19 4.25
N TYR A 190 24.21 11.23 4.43
CA TYR A 190 24.48 12.36 5.31
C TYR A 190 24.63 11.92 6.77
N MET A 191 23.74 11.05 7.27
CA MET A 191 23.84 10.49 8.62
C MET A 191 25.13 9.69 8.79
N ASN A 192 25.48 8.83 7.83
CA ASN A 192 26.74 8.09 7.87
C ASN A 192 27.96 9.04 7.89
N HIS A 193 27.92 10.15 7.15
CA HIS A 193 28.99 11.17 7.19
C HIS A 193 29.04 11.96 8.50
N LEU A 194 27.90 12.19 9.16
CA LEU A 194 27.81 12.87 10.45
C LEU A 194 28.40 11.99 11.57
N PHE A 195 28.16 10.67 11.50
CA PHE A 195 28.72 9.69 12.45
C PHE A 195 30.16 9.27 12.13
N ALA A 196 30.59 9.35 10.88
CA ALA A 196 31.99 9.22 10.48
C ALA A 196 32.80 10.46 10.92
N GLY A 197 32.91 10.65 12.24
CA GLY A 197 33.68 11.75 12.82
C GLY A 197 35.12 11.75 12.32
N LYS A 198 35.63 12.94 11.95
CA LYS A 198 37.01 13.18 11.47
C LYS A 198 38.13 12.90 12.50
N ILE A 199 37.83 12.26 13.62
CA ILE A 199 38.79 12.02 14.69
C ILE A 199 39.19 10.55 14.61
N ASP A 200 40.46 10.33 14.26
CA ASP A 200 41.15 9.05 14.41
C ASP A 200 40.87 8.47 15.79
N ASP A 201 40.41 7.22 15.87
CA ASP A 201 40.10 6.52 17.12
C ASP A 201 41.28 6.56 18.10
N SER A 202 42.51 6.63 17.58
CA SER A 202 43.74 6.78 18.33
C SER A 202 43.86 8.11 19.12
N LYS A 203 43.08 9.13 18.74
CA LYS A 203 43.02 10.46 19.39
C LYS A 203 41.76 10.65 20.22
N ARG A 204 40.87 9.65 20.25
CA ARG A 204 39.69 9.68 21.13
C ARG A 204 40.12 9.36 22.55
N VAL A 205 39.47 10.01 23.52
CA VAL A 205 39.62 9.65 24.92
C VAL A 205 39.14 8.20 25.06
N SER A 206 39.93 7.36 25.73
CA SER A 206 39.58 5.97 26.00
C SER A 206 38.17 5.87 26.56
N SER A 207 37.36 4.98 26.01
CA SER A 207 36.02 4.68 26.53
C SER A 207 36.11 4.40 28.03
N ALA A 208 35.24 5.02 28.83
CA ALA A 208 35.22 4.79 30.25
C ALA A 208 34.80 3.32 30.50
N VAL A 209 35.68 2.56 31.15
CA VAL A 209 35.46 1.14 31.46
C VAL A 209 34.60 0.97 32.72
N HIS A 210 34.59 1.97 33.61
CA HIS A 210 33.83 1.93 34.86
C HIS A 210 33.22 3.30 35.18
N LEU A 211 31.95 3.33 35.58
CA LEU A 211 31.24 4.52 36.05
C LEU A 211 30.94 4.44 37.56
N PRO A 212 30.90 5.58 38.29
CA PRO A 212 30.50 5.59 39.68
C PRO A 212 29.07 5.05 39.86
N GLY A 213 28.94 3.87 40.48
CA GLY A 213 27.66 3.16 40.65
C GLY A 213 27.59 1.79 39.98
N ASP A 214 28.59 1.42 39.17
CA ASP A 214 28.72 0.06 38.65
C ASP A 214 29.08 -0.91 39.78
N ASN A 215 28.44 -2.08 39.78
CA ASN A 215 28.64 -3.12 40.79
C ASN A 215 29.78 -4.09 40.41
N THR A 216 30.30 -3.98 39.18
CA THR A 216 31.32 -4.86 38.62
C THR A 216 32.68 -4.16 38.71
N THR A 217 33.41 -4.44 39.78
CA THR A 217 34.64 -3.73 40.17
C THR A 217 35.91 -4.54 39.83
N GLU A 218 35.81 -5.49 38.90
CA GLU A 218 36.93 -6.42 38.57
C GLU A 218 38.14 -5.73 37.92
N ASP A 219 37.91 -4.62 37.20
CA ASP A 219 38.95 -3.82 36.54
C ASP A 219 39.40 -2.59 37.36
N VAL A 220 38.91 -2.42 38.60
CA VAL A 220 39.33 -1.32 39.47
C VAL A 220 40.53 -1.78 40.29
N VAL A 221 41.66 -1.10 40.10
CA VAL A 221 42.90 -1.37 40.84
C VAL A 221 42.62 -1.28 42.34
N SER A 222 42.83 -2.39 43.05
CA SER A 222 42.58 -2.46 44.49
C SER A 222 43.64 -1.67 45.27
N SER A 223 43.35 -1.29 46.51
CA SER A 223 44.33 -0.57 47.34
C SER A 223 45.62 -1.37 47.57
N GLU A 224 45.56 -2.70 47.54
CA GLU A 224 46.74 -3.57 47.64
C GLU A 224 47.59 -3.54 46.37
N ASP A 225 46.96 -3.50 45.19
CA ASP A 225 47.68 -3.38 43.91
C ASP A 225 48.37 -2.02 43.79
N ILE A 226 47.75 -0.96 44.34
CA ILE A 226 48.35 0.38 44.44
C ILE A 226 49.58 0.38 45.36
N GLU A 227 49.50 -0.33 46.49
CA GLU A 227 50.59 -0.42 47.46
C GLU A 227 51.75 -1.29 46.94
N ALA A 228 51.44 -2.36 46.20
CA ALA A 228 52.43 -3.18 45.48
C ALA A 228 53.16 -2.39 44.38
N LEU A 229 52.43 -1.55 43.63
CA LEU A 229 53.01 -0.62 42.66
C LEU A 229 53.91 0.42 43.33
N LEU A 230 53.48 1.04 44.43
CA LEU A 230 54.28 1.98 45.21
C LEU A 230 55.56 1.34 45.75
N ALA A 231 55.49 0.10 46.23
CA ALA A 231 56.64 -0.66 46.68
C ALA A 231 57.62 -0.97 45.54
N SER A 232 57.11 -1.30 44.34
CA SER A 232 57.93 -1.55 43.16
C SER A 232 58.66 -0.31 42.64
N PHE A 233 58.05 0.87 42.78
CA PHE A 233 58.66 2.16 42.41
C PHE A 233 59.59 2.74 43.49
N GLY A 234 59.40 2.36 44.75
CA GLY A 234 60.28 2.72 45.87
C GLY A 234 61.60 1.94 45.91
N GLN A 235 61.74 0.88 45.11
CA GLN A 235 63.01 0.20 44.88
C GLN A 235 63.78 0.89 43.73
N LYS A 236 64.35 2.06 44.02
CA LYS A 236 65.38 2.69 43.18
C LYS A 236 66.47 3.30 44.03
#